data_AF-J3KYX8-F1
#
_entry.id   AF-J3KYX8-F1
#
_cell.length_a   1.000
_cell.length_b   1.000
_cell.length_c   1.000
_cell.angle_alpha   90.00
_cell.angle_beta   90.00
_cell.angle_gamma   90.00
#
_symmetry.space_group_name_H-M   'P 1'
#
loop_
_entity.id
_entity.type
_entity.pdbx_description
1 polymer ?
#
loop_
_entity_poly.entity_id
_entity_poly.type
_entity_poly.pdbx_seq_one_letter_code
_entity_poly.pdbx_strand_id
1 'polypeptide(L)'
;MESLAMVTNKLELTILSIGRWFKAFTGQRRDWPQPKLLFWKDLVLRVARRLGICSAPAHHVTGVLFTRPGGLTPLCLPQVLEEMRADGEILLKSELIDPTAGSLYQLVRRVSQMALVSKQPIVQEDILVFTSLVEERAAEIVDQLRNSHWTSTCIVTIGKFNTFFHGRENSHVALCYLTQCGKAWYIIDRRQKDSIEGVKFSLMAAQVPAVSKLDYDTLHLVWTEEKLQQQLDVLDRQWEISRRRALVSFKSGNKQAAYRYVRQSKLFSESRKRCTPLLERVEEVISLMGSAEITKKVNEAIKISIQAMKEHHVSIEEVNEHLKEVDDLVVTQREIDAALGSVILQSVDSESEENIEEEFMKLEAELQDKSSHIQENSVSHGNDELPDEDVDPLSNNLSNIKLEAV
;
A
#
# COMPACT_ATOMS: atom_id res chain seq x y z
N MET A 1 8.64 9.68 -19.34
CA MET A 1 9.75 10.66 -19.37
C MET A 1 9.30 12.08 -19.73
N GLU A 2 8.23 12.28 -20.51
CA GLU A 2 7.72 13.63 -20.83
C GLU A 2 7.12 14.39 -19.63
N SER A 3 6.53 13.68 -18.65
CA SER A 3 5.95 14.32 -17.45
C SER A 3 7.02 14.99 -16.55
N LEU A 4 8.21 14.41 -16.43
CA LEU A 4 9.33 15.01 -15.68
C LEU A 4 9.94 16.23 -16.41
N ALA A 5 9.96 16.21 -17.75
CA ALA A 5 10.43 17.33 -18.57
C ALA A 5 9.47 18.55 -18.55
N MET A 6 8.16 18.29 -18.42
CA MET A 6 7.16 19.35 -18.33
C MET A 6 7.10 19.97 -16.93
N VAL A 7 7.32 19.17 -15.88
CA VAL A 7 7.41 19.63 -14.48
C VAL A 7 8.68 20.47 -14.24
N THR A 8 9.80 20.08 -14.84
CA THR A 8 11.06 20.84 -14.79
C THR A 8 10.95 22.19 -15.49
N ASN A 9 10.35 22.28 -16.67
CA ASN A 9 10.11 23.57 -17.36
C ASN A 9 9.18 24.52 -16.56
N LYS A 10 8.17 23.99 -15.87
CA LYS A 10 7.26 24.80 -15.04
C LYS A 10 7.91 25.23 -13.71
N LEU A 11 8.79 24.40 -13.15
CA LEU A 11 9.67 24.77 -12.03
C LEU A 11 10.66 25.87 -12.45
N GLU A 12 11.31 25.75 -13.61
CA GLU A 12 12.21 26.78 -14.15
C GLU A 12 11.51 28.13 -14.33
N LEU A 13 10.30 28.18 -14.89
CA LEU A 13 9.54 29.43 -15.05
C LEU A 13 9.09 30.03 -13.70
N THR A 14 8.82 29.19 -12.70
CA THR A 14 8.49 29.67 -11.35
C THR A 14 9.75 30.19 -10.64
N ILE A 15 10.88 29.49 -10.77
CA ILE A 15 12.18 29.86 -10.20
C ILE A 15 12.73 31.14 -10.87
N LEU A 16 12.50 31.32 -12.19
CA LEU A 16 12.90 32.50 -12.94
C LEU A 16 12.11 33.77 -12.56
N SER A 17 10.82 33.66 -12.23
CA SER A 17 10.03 34.83 -11.77
C SER A 17 10.37 35.26 -10.34
N ILE A 18 10.91 34.36 -9.52
CA ILE A 18 11.39 34.62 -8.16
C ILE A 18 12.75 35.36 -8.17
N GLY A 19 13.43 35.45 -9.32
CA GLY A 19 14.78 36.02 -9.47
C GLY A 19 15.00 37.45 -8.93
N ARG A 20 13.94 38.23 -8.67
CA ARG A 20 14.06 39.56 -8.02
C ARG A 20 14.21 39.51 -6.49
N TRP A 21 13.84 38.41 -5.83
CA TRP A 21 13.87 38.28 -4.36
C TRP A 21 15.16 37.60 -3.84
N PHE A 22 15.99 37.11 -4.76
CA PHE A 22 17.23 36.36 -4.48
C PHE A 22 18.45 37.23 -4.12
N LYS A 23 18.38 38.56 -4.22
CA LYS A 23 19.51 39.43 -3.87
C LYS A 23 19.70 39.49 -2.34
N ALA A 24 20.57 38.58 -1.89
CA ALA A 24 21.40 38.64 -0.69
C ALA A 24 20.67 38.72 0.65
N PHE A 25 20.45 37.55 1.26
CA PHE A 25 20.55 37.42 2.71
C PHE A 25 22.03 37.46 3.08
N THR A 26 22.58 38.65 3.22
CA THR A 26 23.88 38.86 3.87
C THR A 26 23.59 39.55 5.19
N GLY A 27 23.47 38.77 6.28
CA GLY A 27 23.15 39.30 7.61
C GLY A 27 22.92 38.22 8.67
N GLN A 28 23.08 38.58 9.95
CA GLN A 28 22.83 37.69 11.09
C GLN A 28 21.32 37.48 11.29
N ARG A 29 20.96 36.44 12.08
CA ARG A 29 19.59 35.97 12.37
C ARG A 29 18.55 37.06 12.68
N ARG A 30 18.97 38.21 13.21
CA ARG A 30 18.09 39.30 13.67
C ARG A 30 17.65 40.27 12.56
N ASP A 31 18.23 40.19 11.36
CA ASP A 31 18.04 41.18 10.30
C ASP A 31 17.03 40.72 9.22
N TRP A 32 16.36 39.59 9.42
CA TRP A 32 15.55 38.94 8.39
C TRP A 32 14.09 39.41 8.45
N PRO A 33 13.56 40.05 7.39
CA PRO A 33 12.14 40.37 7.34
C PRO A 33 11.33 39.07 7.31
N GLN A 34 10.41 38.91 8.27
CA GLN A 34 9.55 37.74 8.42
C GLN A 34 8.87 37.28 7.11
N PRO A 35 8.40 38.18 6.21
CA PRO A 35 7.82 37.76 4.93
C PRO A 35 8.77 37.01 4.00
N LYS A 36 10.09 37.31 4.06
CA LYS A 36 11.08 36.63 3.23
C LYS A 36 11.40 35.24 3.77
N LEU A 37 11.48 35.08 5.09
CA LEU A 37 11.69 33.76 5.69
C LEU A 37 10.53 32.82 5.37
N LEU A 38 9.29 33.26 5.57
CA LEU A 38 8.09 32.50 5.22
C LEU A 38 8.05 32.09 3.74
N PHE A 39 8.39 33.03 2.85
CA PHE A 39 8.50 32.74 1.43
C PHE A 39 9.43 31.55 1.14
N TRP A 40 10.61 31.49 1.79
CA TRP A 40 11.55 30.40 1.58
C TRP A 40 11.09 29.07 2.19
N LYS A 41 10.49 29.10 3.39
CA LYS A 41 9.88 27.92 4.01
C LYS A 41 8.82 27.31 3.09
N ASP A 42 7.89 28.15 2.61
CA ASP A 42 6.84 27.77 1.68
C ASP A 42 7.39 27.24 0.36
N LEU A 43 8.45 27.86 -0.17
CA LEU A 43 9.08 27.44 -1.41
C LEU A 43 9.73 26.06 -1.29
N VAL A 44 10.46 25.80 -0.19
CA VAL A 44 11.06 24.50 0.11
C VAL A 44 9.98 23.41 0.15
N LEU A 45 8.92 23.61 0.94
CA LEU A 45 7.82 22.65 1.04
C LEU A 45 7.08 22.47 -0.29
N ARG A 46 6.87 23.55 -1.05
CA ARG A 46 6.19 23.49 -2.36
C ARG A 46 6.99 22.71 -3.40
N VAL A 47 8.31 22.90 -3.43
CA VAL A 47 9.19 22.15 -4.34
C VAL A 47 9.20 20.67 -3.95
N ALA A 48 9.41 20.37 -2.67
CA ALA A 48 9.39 18.99 -2.16
C ALA A 48 8.04 18.29 -2.43
N ARG A 49 6.91 18.98 -2.21
CA ARG A 49 5.56 18.50 -2.56
C ARG A 49 5.42 18.17 -4.05
N ARG A 50 5.89 19.05 -4.93
CA ARG A 50 5.82 18.83 -6.39
C ARG A 50 6.67 17.65 -6.84
N LEU A 51 7.79 17.39 -6.16
CA LEU A 51 8.66 16.24 -6.42
C LEU A 51 8.16 14.96 -5.74
N GLY A 52 7.15 15.05 -4.87
CA GLY A 52 6.61 13.90 -4.13
C GLY A 52 7.61 13.27 -3.15
N ILE A 53 8.55 14.07 -2.62
CA ILE A 53 9.56 13.62 -1.66
C ILE A 53 9.18 14.03 -0.23
N CYS A 54 9.34 13.10 0.71
CA CYS A 54 9.09 13.34 2.14
C CYS A 54 10.39 13.52 2.93
N SER A 55 11.52 13.06 2.38
CA SER A 55 12.83 13.26 2.94
C SER A 55 13.89 13.55 1.86
N ALA A 56 14.94 14.27 2.25
CA ALA A 56 16.07 14.56 1.38
C ALA A 56 17.34 14.88 2.19
N PRO A 57 18.54 14.55 1.69
CA PRO A 57 19.79 15.02 2.29
C PRO A 57 19.88 16.55 2.31
N ALA A 58 20.45 17.12 3.37
CA ALA A 58 20.56 18.57 3.53
C ALA A 58 21.36 19.24 2.39
N HIS A 59 22.42 18.58 1.90
CA HIS A 59 23.19 19.07 0.74
C HIS A 59 22.38 19.06 -0.56
N HIS A 60 21.42 18.15 -0.72
CA HIS A 60 20.54 18.11 -1.89
C HIS A 60 19.62 19.33 -1.88
N VAL A 61 19.02 19.63 -0.72
CA VAL A 61 18.13 20.80 -0.58
C VAL A 61 18.93 22.09 -0.76
N THR A 62 20.10 22.23 -0.13
CA THR A 62 20.89 23.48 -0.18
C THR A 62 21.67 23.68 -1.48
N GLY A 63 22.09 22.60 -2.14
CA GLY A 63 23.09 22.63 -3.21
C GLY A 63 22.64 22.09 -4.57
N VAL A 64 21.45 21.50 -4.67
CA VAL A 64 20.96 20.89 -5.93
C VAL A 64 19.56 21.39 -6.28
N LEU A 65 18.60 21.35 -5.35
CA LEU A 65 17.19 21.69 -5.64
C LEU A 65 16.98 23.15 -6.07
N PHE A 66 17.83 24.06 -5.60
CA PHE A 66 17.72 25.50 -5.85
C PHE A 66 18.90 26.08 -6.63
N THR A 67 19.67 25.22 -7.30
CA THR A 67 20.84 25.64 -8.08
C THR A 67 20.39 26.25 -9.40
N ARG A 68 20.83 27.48 -9.66
CA ARG A 68 20.56 28.17 -10.92
C ARG A 68 21.41 27.57 -12.05
N PRO A 69 20.96 27.63 -13.31
CA PRO A 69 21.86 27.54 -14.47
C PRO A 69 23.06 28.49 -14.27
N GLY A 70 24.26 27.92 -14.13
CA GLY A 70 25.48 28.63 -13.74
C GLY A 70 26.02 28.32 -12.34
N GLY A 71 25.42 27.37 -11.60
CA GLY A 71 25.99 26.81 -10.36
C GLY A 71 25.81 27.65 -9.10
N LEU A 72 24.99 28.71 -9.15
CA LEU A 72 24.73 29.57 -7.99
C LEU A 72 23.62 28.99 -7.11
N THR A 73 23.87 28.92 -5.80
CA THR A 73 22.92 28.44 -4.79
C THR A 73 22.53 29.55 -3.80
N PRO A 74 21.31 29.57 -3.26
CA PRO A 74 20.90 30.56 -2.29
C PRO A 74 21.56 30.32 -0.92
N LEU A 75 22.37 31.30 -0.47
CA LEU A 75 23.10 31.24 0.80
C LEU A 75 22.22 31.21 2.05
N CYS A 76 20.94 31.58 1.92
CA CYS A 76 19.99 31.60 3.01
C CYS A 76 19.47 30.23 3.41
N LEU A 77 19.58 29.21 2.53
CA LEU A 77 18.94 27.92 2.76
C LEU A 77 19.36 27.22 4.05
N PRO A 78 20.64 27.16 4.45
CA PRO A 78 21.03 26.55 5.73
C PRO A 78 20.31 27.18 6.94
N GLN A 79 20.18 28.51 6.96
CA GLN A 79 19.50 29.23 8.04
C GLN A 79 17.98 29.01 7.97
N VAL A 80 17.38 28.99 6.78
CA VAL A 80 15.96 28.65 6.61
C VAL A 80 15.68 27.26 7.16
N LEU A 81 16.52 26.26 6.86
CA LEU A 81 16.35 24.89 7.34
C LEU A 81 16.47 24.78 8.86
N GLU A 82 17.40 25.52 9.47
CA GLU A 82 17.50 25.61 10.93
C GLU A 82 16.25 26.23 11.56
N GLU A 83 15.68 27.29 10.95
CA GLU A 83 14.42 27.88 11.44
C GLU A 83 13.21 26.97 11.16
N MET A 84 13.21 26.18 10.09
CA MET A 84 12.16 25.16 9.85
C MET A 84 12.25 24.03 10.88
N ARG A 85 13.46 23.61 11.25
CA ARG A 85 13.67 22.62 12.33
C ARG A 85 13.29 23.17 13.70
N ALA A 86 13.61 24.44 13.97
CA ALA A 86 13.21 25.12 15.19
C ALA A 86 11.67 25.17 15.36
N ASP A 87 10.95 25.29 14.25
CA ASP A 87 9.48 25.31 14.21
C ASP A 87 8.85 23.91 14.16
N GLY A 88 9.65 22.84 14.04
CA GLY A 88 9.17 21.45 13.93
C GLY A 88 8.63 21.06 12.55
N GLU A 89 8.83 21.92 11.54
CA GLU A 89 8.49 21.62 10.14
C GLU A 89 9.46 20.60 9.52
N ILE A 90 10.68 20.53 10.06
CA ILE A 90 11.72 19.58 9.66
C ILE A 90 12.23 18.82 10.88
N LEU A 91 12.39 17.51 10.73
CA LEU A 91 13.10 16.65 11.67
C LEU A 91 14.30 16.00 10.99
N LEU A 92 15.31 15.59 11.75
CA LEU A 92 16.36 14.73 11.22
C LEU A 92 15.94 13.26 11.30
N LYS A 93 16.36 12.44 10.34
CA LYS A 93 16.20 10.97 10.44
C LYS A 93 16.84 10.41 11.72
N SER A 94 17.94 11.01 12.18
CA SER A 94 18.60 10.67 13.45
C SER A 94 17.78 11.05 14.69
N GLU A 95 16.75 11.88 14.56
CA GLU A 95 15.78 12.18 15.61
C GLU A 95 14.60 11.21 15.60
N LEU A 96 14.41 10.40 14.54
CA LEU A 96 13.28 9.48 14.42
C LEU A 96 13.58 8.09 15.00
N ILE A 97 12.71 7.58 15.87
CA ILE A 97 12.86 6.23 16.41
C ILE A 97 12.57 5.21 15.32
N ASP A 98 13.51 4.30 15.07
CA ASP A 98 13.31 3.19 14.15
C ASP A 98 12.46 2.09 14.83
N PRO A 99 11.24 1.81 14.34
CA PRO A 99 10.37 0.79 14.91
C PRO A 99 10.83 -0.64 14.58
N THR A 100 11.71 -0.82 13.59
CA THR A 100 12.30 -2.13 13.26
C THR A 100 13.44 -2.51 14.21
N ALA A 101 14.02 -1.52 14.91
CA ALA A 101 15.06 -1.75 15.87
C ALA A 101 14.55 -2.44 17.15
N GLY A 102 15.43 -3.13 17.88
CA GLY A 102 15.06 -3.87 19.09
C GLY A 102 14.42 -2.99 20.17
N SER A 103 13.46 -3.55 20.92
CA SER A 103 12.69 -2.84 21.95
C SER A 103 13.55 -2.05 22.95
N LEU A 104 14.68 -2.62 23.39
CA LEU A 104 15.63 -1.93 24.28
C LEU A 104 16.25 -0.69 23.64
N TYR A 105 16.60 -0.76 22.35
CA TYR A 105 17.14 0.39 21.62
C TYR A 105 16.09 1.50 21.49
N GLN A 106 14.82 1.14 21.23
CA GLN A 106 13.73 2.10 21.17
C GLN A 106 13.53 2.81 22.53
N LEU A 107 13.57 2.07 23.65
CA LEU A 107 13.47 2.63 24.99
C LEU A 107 14.63 3.58 25.31
N VAL A 108 15.87 3.14 25.06
CA VAL A 108 17.07 3.98 25.25
C VAL A 108 16.97 5.25 24.42
N ARG A 109 16.51 5.15 23.17
CA ARG A 109 16.36 6.30 22.28
C ARG A 109 15.27 7.26 22.75
N ARG A 110 14.12 6.77 23.23
CA ARG A 110 13.06 7.59 23.83
C ARG A 110 13.57 8.37 25.05
N VAL A 111 14.31 7.70 25.94
CA VAL A 111 14.93 8.34 27.11
C VAL A 111 15.98 9.36 26.68
N SER A 112 16.80 9.04 25.68
CA SER A 112 17.80 9.96 25.14
C SER A 112 17.16 11.18 24.49
N GLN A 113 16.01 11.07 23.82
CA GLN A 113 15.31 12.22 23.24
C GLN A 113 14.75 13.15 24.32
N MET A 114 14.32 12.60 25.47
CA MET A 114 13.89 13.40 26.61
C MET A 114 15.05 14.13 27.30
N ALA A 115 16.27 13.55 27.29
CA ALA A 115 17.45 14.11 27.93
C ALA A 115 18.31 15.00 27.00
N LEU A 116 18.34 14.71 25.70
CA LEU A 116 19.08 15.42 24.65
C LEU A 116 18.09 16.01 23.64
N VAL A 117 17.33 17.04 24.03
CA VAL A 117 16.95 18.09 23.06
C VAL A 117 18.19 18.95 22.79
N SER A 118 19.28 18.30 22.44
CA SER A 118 20.51 18.94 21.97
C SER A 118 20.22 19.36 20.54
N LYS A 119 20.15 20.68 20.32
CA LYS A 119 20.06 21.28 18.98
C LYS A 119 21.40 21.05 18.26
N GLN A 120 21.66 19.82 17.86
CA GLN A 120 22.79 19.52 16.99
C GLN A 120 22.56 20.27 15.67
N PRO A 121 23.52 21.08 15.19
CA PRO A 121 23.35 21.79 13.92
C PRO A 121 23.17 20.80 12.78
N ILE A 122 22.45 21.22 11.75
CA ILE A 122 22.23 20.42 10.53
C ILE A 122 23.57 20.26 9.81
N VAL A 123 24.00 19.01 9.63
CA VAL A 123 25.17 18.62 8.84
C VAL A 123 24.74 18.28 7.41
N GLN A 124 25.65 18.40 6.44
CA GLN A 124 25.34 18.18 5.02
C GLN A 124 24.87 16.75 4.70
N GLU A 125 25.35 15.74 5.44
CA GLU A 125 24.89 14.35 5.28
C GLU A 125 23.54 14.06 5.97
N ASP A 126 23.01 14.99 6.77
CA ASP A 126 21.77 14.75 7.49
C ASP A 126 20.58 14.62 6.53
N ILE A 127 19.75 13.60 6.78
CA ILE A 127 18.49 13.40 6.06
C ILE A 127 17.42 14.21 6.77
N LEU A 128 16.94 15.24 6.08
CA LEU A 128 15.85 16.11 6.49
C LEU A 128 14.51 15.42 6.18
N VAL A 129 13.60 15.45 7.13
CA VAL A 129 12.25 14.87 7.05
C VAL A 129 11.25 16.01 7.13
N PHE A 130 10.48 16.20 6.06
CA PHE A 130 9.46 17.26 5.99
C PHE A 130 8.16 16.75 6.63
N THR A 131 7.88 17.18 7.86
CA THR A 131 6.79 16.63 8.69
C THR A 131 5.42 16.81 8.02
N SER A 132 5.14 18.01 7.53
CA SER A 132 3.90 18.33 6.80
C SER A 132 3.68 17.43 5.58
N LEU A 133 4.73 17.10 4.82
CA LEU A 133 4.61 16.26 3.63
C LEU A 133 4.37 14.79 3.98
N VAL A 134 4.99 14.29 5.06
CA VAL A 134 4.70 12.94 5.58
C VAL A 134 3.24 12.87 6.04
N GLU A 135 2.74 13.90 6.70
CA GLU A 135 1.35 13.96 7.18
C GLU A 135 0.32 14.08 6.06
N GLU A 136 0.58 14.93 5.07
CA GLU A 136 -0.24 15.02 3.85
C GLU A 136 -0.31 13.66 3.17
N ARG A 137 0.84 12.98 2.99
CA ARG A 137 0.88 11.66 2.36
C ARG A 137 0.18 10.59 3.19
N ALA A 138 0.31 10.64 4.52
CA ALA A 138 -0.38 9.72 5.41
C ALA A 138 -1.91 9.90 5.33
N ALA A 139 -2.40 11.15 5.24
CA ALA A 139 -3.82 11.42 5.04
C ALA A 139 -4.32 10.87 3.69
N GLU A 140 -3.55 11.04 2.60
CA GLU A 140 -3.87 10.45 1.30
C GLU A 140 -3.93 8.91 1.35
N ILE A 141 -3.02 8.26 2.08
CA ILE A 141 -3.02 6.81 2.29
C ILE A 141 -4.29 6.39 3.05
N VAL A 142 -4.63 7.11 4.13
CA VAL A 142 -5.84 6.84 4.91
C VAL A 142 -7.10 6.98 4.04
N ASP A 143 -7.18 8.00 3.18
CA ASP A 143 -8.30 8.16 2.25
C ASP A 143 -8.37 7.03 1.22
N GLN A 144 -7.24 6.59 0.67
CA GLN A 144 -7.19 5.43 -0.23
C GLN A 144 -7.66 4.14 0.46
N LEU A 145 -7.25 3.94 1.71
CA LEU A 145 -7.64 2.77 2.51
C LEU A 145 -9.09 2.85 2.99
N ARG A 146 -9.66 4.03 3.21
CA ARG A 146 -11.07 4.20 3.60
C ARG A 146 -12.04 3.77 2.50
N ASN A 147 -11.62 3.82 1.24
CA ASN A 147 -12.42 3.33 0.11
C ASN A 147 -12.47 1.79 0.03
N SER A 148 -11.83 1.07 0.95
CA SER A 148 -11.83 -0.40 1.01
C SER A 148 -12.68 -0.92 2.17
N HIS A 149 -12.65 -2.23 2.42
CA HIS A 149 -13.47 -2.92 3.43
C HIS A 149 -13.15 -2.54 4.90
N TRP A 150 -12.16 -1.67 5.15
CA TRP A 150 -11.74 -1.28 6.50
C TRP A 150 -12.62 -0.17 7.08
N THR A 151 -13.05 -0.34 8.31
CA THR A 151 -14.05 0.56 8.93
C THR A 151 -13.49 1.46 10.02
N SER A 152 -12.41 1.07 10.70
CA SER A 152 -11.88 1.86 11.83
C SER A 152 -10.37 1.79 12.00
N THR A 153 -9.78 0.60 11.88
CA THR A 153 -8.33 0.41 11.74
C THR A 153 -8.06 -0.40 10.48
N CYS A 154 -6.90 -0.19 9.88
CA CYS A 154 -6.46 -0.89 8.68
C CYS A 154 -5.07 -1.46 8.92
N ILE A 155 -4.83 -2.68 8.42
CA ILE A 155 -3.52 -3.31 8.46
C ILE A 155 -3.09 -3.61 7.03
N VAL A 156 -1.88 -3.19 6.69
CA VAL A 156 -1.26 -3.45 5.39
C VAL A 156 0.09 -4.12 5.59
N THR A 157 0.53 -4.92 4.62
CA THR A 157 1.90 -5.47 4.64
C THR A 157 2.93 -4.37 4.45
N ILE A 158 4.17 -4.59 4.89
CA ILE A 158 5.26 -3.65 4.65
C ILE A 158 5.51 -3.45 3.15
N GLY A 159 5.26 -4.49 2.34
CA GLY A 159 5.35 -4.46 0.88
C GLY A 159 4.39 -3.43 0.30
N LYS A 160 3.11 -3.52 0.64
CA LYS A 160 2.08 -2.56 0.22
C LYS A 160 2.31 -1.17 0.79
N PHE A 161 2.79 -1.06 2.04
CA PHE A 161 3.14 0.24 2.61
C PHE A 161 4.24 0.95 1.80
N ASN A 162 5.26 0.23 1.34
CA ASN A 162 6.34 0.79 0.55
C ASN A 162 5.88 1.33 -0.82
N THR A 163 4.80 0.79 -1.40
CA THR A 163 4.29 1.27 -2.70
C THR A 163 3.62 2.64 -2.60
N PHE A 164 3.21 3.07 -1.40
CA PHE A 164 2.65 4.39 -1.19
C PHE A 164 3.69 5.52 -1.25
N PHE A 165 4.99 5.23 -1.25
CA PHE A 165 6.03 6.26 -1.25
C PHE A 165 6.98 6.11 -2.44
N HIS A 166 7.53 7.24 -2.90
CA HIS A 166 8.56 7.25 -3.94
C HIS A 166 9.91 6.81 -3.36
N GLY A 167 10.13 5.50 -3.33
CA GLY A 167 11.38 4.89 -2.90
C GLY A 167 11.40 4.49 -1.42
N ARG A 168 12.27 3.51 -1.12
CA ARG A 168 12.34 2.83 0.18
C ARG A 168 12.77 3.75 1.34
N GLU A 169 13.61 4.75 1.07
CA GLU A 169 14.03 5.71 2.10
C GLU A 169 12.87 6.58 2.58
N ASN A 170 12.02 7.05 1.64
CA ASN A 170 10.84 7.85 1.99
C ASN A 170 9.82 7.03 2.78
N SER A 171 9.57 5.76 2.41
CA SER A 171 8.66 4.89 3.16
C SER A 171 9.19 4.61 4.56
N HIS A 172 10.48 4.27 4.70
CA HIS A 172 11.07 3.98 6.00
C HIS A 172 11.03 5.21 6.93
N VAL A 173 11.39 6.39 6.43
CA VAL A 173 11.29 7.64 7.19
C VAL A 173 9.85 7.92 7.62
N ALA A 174 8.88 7.75 6.71
CA ALA A 174 7.46 7.92 7.03
C ALA A 174 7.00 6.93 8.10
N LEU A 175 7.43 5.67 8.03
CA LEU A 175 7.14 4.67 9.06
C LEU A 175 7.66 5.10 10.44
N CYS A 176 8.93 5.53 10.53
CA CYS A 176 9.51 5.99 11.79
C CYS A 176 8.75 7.21 12.35
N TYR A 177 8.43 8.19 11.49
CA TYR A 177 7.65 9.37 11.90
C TYR A 177 6.25 9.00 12.38
N LEU A 178 5.49 8.22 11.60
CA LEU A 178 4.10 7.87 11.92
C LEU A 178 4.00 7.00 13.18
N THR A 179 4.95 6.10 13.40
CA THR A 179 5.01 5.30 14.63
C THR A 179 5.37 6.15 15.85
N GLN A 180 6.32 7.07 15.72
CA GLN A 180 6.69 8.00 16.79
C GLN A 180 5.55 8.95 17.17
N CYS A 181 4.77 9.41 16.20
CA CYS A 181 3.59 10.25 16.43
C CYS A 181 2.35 9.46 16.90
N GLY A 182 2.44 8.13 17.01
CA GLY A 182 1.29 7.29 17.39
C GLY A 182 0.18 7.20 16.32
N LYS A 183 0.49 7.61 15.08
CA LYS A 183 -0.40 7.56 13.90
C LYS A 183 -0.31 6.22 13.16
N ALA A 184 0.67 5.39 13.48
CA ALA A 184 0.79 4.01 13.01
C ALA A 184 1.41 3.09 14.08
N TRP A 185 1.17 1.79 13.96
CA TRP A 185 1.95 0.77 14.68
C TRP A 185 2.65 -0.16 13.69
N TYR A 186 3.90 -0.46 13.97
CA TYR A 186 4.65 -1.48 13.24
C TYR A 186 4.45 -2.85 13.91
N ILE A 187 4.10 -3.86 13.11
CA ILE A 187 3.77 -5.21 13.56
C ILE A 187 4.71 -6.19 12.87
N ILE A 188 5.29 -7.11 13.65
CA ILE A 188 6.08 -8.23 13.12
C ILE A 188 5.49 -9.52 13.69
N ASP A 189 4.95 -10.35 12.82
CA ASP A 189 4.57 -11.72 13.16
C ASP A 189 5.75 -12.68 12.90
N ARG A 190 6.22 -13.36 13.95
CA ARG A 190 7.30 -14.35 13.89
C ARG A 190 6.80 -15.79 14.11
N ARG A 191 5.49 -16.02 14.05
CA ARG A 191 4.90 -17.36 14.27
C ARG A 191 5.30 -18.38 13.19
N GLN A 192 5.62 -17.93 11.98
CA GLN A 192 6.00 -18.79 10.86
C GLN A 192 7.48 -18.63 10.46
N LYS A 193 7.95 -19.56 9.60
CA LYS A 193 9.34 -19.61 9.10
C LYS A 193 9.75 -18.32 8.39
N ASP A 194 8.79 -17.66 7.74
CA ASP A 194 8.94 -16.33 7.16
C ASP A 194 8.26 -15.31 8.08
N SER A 195 9.01 -14.32 8.56
CA SER A 195 8.44 -13.24 9.36
C SER A 195 7.61 -12.32 8.48
N ILE A 196 6.36 -12.09 8.88
CA ILE A 196 5.45 -11.19 8.17
C ILE A 196 5.48 -9.83 8.87
N GLU A 197 5.79 -8.79 8.11
CA GLU A 197 5.86 -7.41 8.59
C GLU A 197 4.66 -6.61 8.07
N GLY A 198 4.09 -5.79 8.94
CA GLY A 198 2.92 -4.99 8.61
C GLY A 198 2.87 -3.67 9.36
N VAL A 199 1.99 -2.79 8.90
CA VAL A 199 1.73 -1.47 9.48
C VAL A 199 0.24 -1.33 9.73
N LYS A 200 -0.12 -1.00 10.97
CA LYS A 200 -1.49 -0.71 11.39
C LYS A 200 -1.73 0.80 11.42
N PHE A 201 -2.80 1.24 10.76
CA PHE A 201 -3.28 2.60 10.70
C PHE A 201 -4.61 2.76 11.45
N SER A 202 -4.87 3.97 11.92
CA SER A 202 -6.24 4.36 12.27
C SER A 202 -6.85 5.17 11.14
N LEU A 203 -8.10 4.85 10.79
CA LEU A 203 -8.86 5.56 9.77
C LEU A 203 -9.75 6.66 10.37
N MET A 204 -9.98 6.62 11.69
CA MET A 204 -10.95 7.46 12.39
C MET A 204 -10.38 8.16 13.64
N ALA A 205 -9.34 7.60 14.28
CA ALA A 205 -8.78 8.13 15.51
C ALA A 205 -7.45 8.85 15.26
N ALA A 206 -7.19 9.90 16.04
CA ALA A 206 -5.92 10.61 16.03
C ALA A 206 -4.75 9.75 16.54
N GLN A 207 -5.04 8.72 17.34
CA GLN A 207 -4.06 7.78 17.88
C GLN A 207 -4.49 6.34 17.61
N VAL A 208 -3.55 5.50 17.16
CA VAL A 208 -3.84 4.12 16.80
C VAL A 208 -3.93 3.24 18.05
N PRO A 209 -4.99 2.42 18.21
CA PRO A 209 -5.12 1.48 19.31
C PRO A 209 -3.92 0.52 19.40
N ALA A 210 -3.63 0.05 20.61
CA ALA A 210 -2.58 -0.95 20.83
C ALA A 210 -2.82 -2.22 19.98
N VAL A 211 -1.72 -2.87 19.60
CA VAL A 211 -1.76 -4.10 18.80
C VAL A 211 -2.34 -5.24 19.65
N SER A 212 -3.31 -5.94 19.08
CA SER A 212 -4.05 -7.05 19.64
C SER A 212 -3.73 -8.36 18.89
N LYS A 213 -4.15 -9.51 19.43
CA LYS A 213 -3.96 -10.81 18.76
C LYS A 213 -4.66 -10.86 17.39
N LEU A 214 -5.86 -10.28 17.32
CA LEU A 214 -6.65 -10.19 16.09
C LEU A 214 -5.90 -9.44 14.98
N ASP A 215 -5.08 -8.44 15.33
CA ASP A 215 -4.29 -7.69 14.35
C ASP A 215 -3.25 -8.56 13.66
N TYR A 216 -2.65 -9.53 14.36
CA TYR A 216 -1.71 -10.48 13.76
C TYR A 216 -2.41 -11.46 12.82
N ASP A 217 -3.60 -11.93 13.20
CA ASP A 217 -4.39 -12.83 12.36
C ASP A 217 -4.91 -12.10 11.11
N THR A 218 -5.28 -10.82 11.26
CA THR A 218 -5.63 -9.93 10.14
C THR A 218 -4.43 -9.71 9.21
N LEU A 219 -3.24 -9.45 9.75
CA LEU A 219 -2.02 -9.29 8.96
C LEU A 219 -1.71 -10.56 8.15
N HIS A 220 -1.91 -11.73 8.74
CA HIS A 220 -1.70 -13.02 8.07
C HIS A 220 -2.68 -13.22 6.91
N LEU A 221 -3.96 -12.88 7.10
CA LEU A 221 -4.98 -12.95 6.05
C LEU A 221 -4.68 -11.97 4.91
N VAL A 222 -4.35 -10.71 5.21
CA VAL A 222 -3.97 -9.71 4.20
C VAL A 222 -2.72 -10.15 3.42
N TRP A 223 -1.74 -10.75 4.09
CA TRP A 223 -0.58 -11.32 3.41
C TRP A 223 -0.95 -12.50 2.51
N THR A 224 -1.88 -13.35 2.95
CA THR A 224 -2.38 -14.50 2.18
C THR A 224 -3.13 -14.03 0.94
N GLU A 225 -4.00 -13.02 1.06
CA GLU A 225 -4.67 -12.33 -0.03
C GLU A 225 -3.66 -11.83 -1.07
N GLU A 226 -2.63 -11.08 -0.62
CA GLU A 226 -1.58 -10.57 -1.51
C GLU A 226 -0.80 -11.70 -2.22
N LYS A 227 -0.56 -12.82 -1.54
CA LYS A 227 0.13 -13.98 -2.13
C LYS A 227 -0.73 -14.70 -3.16
N LEU A 228 -2.01 -14.90 -2.88
CA LEU A 228 -2.96 -15.48 -3.83
C LEU A 228 -3.12 -14.59 -5.07
N GLN A 229 -3.21 -13.27 -4.89
CA GLN A 229 -3.25 -12.32 -6.00
C GLN A 229 -1.98 -12.40 -6.87
N GLN A 230 -0.80 -12.43 -6.24
CA GLN A 230 0.47 -12.61 -6.96
C GLN A 230 0.50 -13.92 -7.76
N GLN A 231 -0.03 -15.01 -7.20
CA GLN A 231 -0.11 -16.29 -7.90
C GLN A 231 -1.06 -16.21 -9.10
N LEU A 232 -2.23 -15.59 -8.96
CA LEU A 232 -3.17 -15.37 -10.05
C LEU A 232 -2.55 -14.53 -11.17
N ASP A 233 -1.85 -13.44 -10.84
CA ASP A 233 -1.17 -12.59 -11.83
C ASP A 233 -0.11 -13.37 -12.63
N VAL A 234 0.65 -14.24 -11.96
CA VAL A 234 1.64 -15.11 -12.62
C VAL A 234 0.96 -16.13 -13.52
N LEU A 235 -0.10 -16.78 -13.04
CA LEU A 235 -0.89 -17.73 -13.83
C LEU A 235 -1.51 -17.07 -15.06
N ASP A 236 -2.03 -15.84 -14.93
CA ASP A 236 -2.62 -15.09 -16.04
C ASP A 236 -1.58 -14.74 -17.10
N ARG A 237 -0.39 -14.29 -16.69
CA ARG A 237 0.73 -14.05 -17.62
C ARG A 237 1.16 -15.33 -18.33
N GLN A 238 1.29 -16.43 -17.61
CA GLN A 238 1.69 -17.73 -18.17
C GLN A 238 0.63 -18.30 -19.12
N TRP A 239 -0.64 -18.17 -18.76
CA TRP A 239 -1.78 -18.50 -19.61
C TRP A 239 -1.73 -17.70 -20.91
N GLU A 240 -1.49 -16.39 -20.84
CA GLU A 240 -1.48 -15.53 -22.02
C GLU A 240 -0.27 -15.83 -22.93
N ILE A 241 0.92 -16.04 -22.35
CA ILE A 241 2.12 -16.43 -23.09
C ILE A 241 1.91 -17.77 -23.81
N SER A 242 1.40 -18.79 -23.12
CA SER A 242 1.14 -20.11 -23.71
C SER A 242 0.09 -20.03 -24.82
N ARG A 243 -0.99 -19.25 -24.63
CA ARG A 243 -2.01 -19.00 -25.67
C ARG A 243 -1.42 -18.30 -26.90
N ARG A 244 -0.55 -17.29 -26.72
CA ARG A 244 0.14 -16.64 -27.86
C ARG A 244 1.08 -17.60 -28.60
N ARG A 245 1.85 -18.43 -27.87
CA ARG A 245 2.74 -19.45 -28.47
C ARG A 245 1.97 -20.51 -29.25
N ALA A 246 0.80 -20.93 -28.75
CA ALA A 246 -0.11 -21.80 -29.48
C ALA A 246 -0.54 -21.19 -30.82
N LEU A 247 -0.94 -19.90 -30.81
CA LEU A 247 -1.36 -19.19 -32.01
C LEU A 247 -0.24 -19.08 -33.05
N VAL A 248 0.98 -18.74 -32.62
CA VAL A 248 2.14 -18.66 -33.52
C VAL A 248 2.46 -20.03 -34.11
N SER A 249 2.45 -21.08 -33.30
CA SER A 249 2.72 -22.46 -33.74
C SER A 249 1.64 -22.99 -34.70
N PHE A 250 0.39 -22.57 -34.50
CA PHE A 250 -0.71 -22.91 -35.40
C PHE A 250 -0.54 -22.23 -36.77
N LYS A 251 -0.22 -20.92 -36.76
CA LYS A 251 0.03 -20.15 -37.99
C LYS A 251 1.23 -20.67 -38.79
N SER A 252 2.26 -21.20 -38.12
CA SER A 252 3.41 -21.82 -38.79
C SER A 252 3.16 -23.26 -39.24
N GLY A 253 1.97 -23.82 -39.04
CA GLY A 253 1.58 -25.17 -39.45
C GLY A 253 2.07 -26.28 -38.53
N ASN A 254 2.75 -25.96 -37.42
CA ASN A 254 3.22 -26.92 -36.43
C ASN A 254 2.09 -27.31 -35.45
N LYS A 255 1.23 -28.22 -35.88
CA LYS A 255 0.07 -28.71 -35.11
C LYS A 255 0.44 -29.33 -33.76
N GLN A 256 1.58 -30.04 -33.67
CA GLN A 256 2.00 -30.69 -32.43
C GLN A 256 2.44 -29.67 -31.36
N ALA A 257 3.21 -28.65 -31.76
CA ALA A 257 3.61 -27.58 -30.85
C ALA A 257 2.40 -26.73 -30.43
N ALA A 258 1.49 -26.41 -31.36
CA ALA A 258 0.24 -25.72 -31.04
C ALA A 258 -0.57 -26.49 -29.99
N TYR A 259 -0.75 -27.80 -30.17
CA TYR A 259 -1.47 -28.66 -29.23
C TYR A 259 -0.84 -28.67 -27.83
N ARG A 260 0.49 -28.77 -27.74
CA ARG A 260 1.22 -28.70 -26.46
C ARG A 260 0.95 -27.40 -25.72
N TYR A 261 1.02 -26.25 -26.41
CA TYR A 261 0.79 -24.95 -25.79
C TYR A 261 -0.69 -24.71 -25.43
N VAL A 262 -1.64 -25.23 -26.21
CA VAL A 262 -3.07 -25.20 -25.83
C VAL A 262 -3.30 -26.01 -24.55
N ARG A 263 -2.77 -27.23 -24.46
CA ARG A 263 -2.87 -28.05 -23.25
C ARG A 263 -2.26 -27.34 -22.03
N GLN A 264 -1.10 -26.71 -22.21
CA GLN A 264 -0.46 -25.93 -21.15
C GLN A 264 -1.33 -24.74 -20.70
N SER A 265 -1.92 -24.00 -21.65
CA SER A 265 -2.85 -22.91 -21.32
C SER A 265 -4.09 -23.40 -20.56
N LYS A 266 -4.63 -24.59 -20.89
CA LYS A 266 -5.76 -25.18 -20.16
C LYS A 266 -5.39 -25.50 -18.71
N LEU A 267 -4.21 -26.06 -18.46
CA LEU A 267 -3.72 -26.31 -17.10
C LEU A 267 -3.60 -25.02 -16.27
N PHE A 268 -3.09 -23.93 -16.86
CA PHE A 268 -3.03 -22.64 -16.16
C PHE A 268 -4.43 -22.07 -15.89
N SER A 269 -5.37 -22.23 -16.83
CA SER A 269 -6.78 -21.82 -16.65
C SER A 269 -7.45 -22.61 -15.52
N GLU A 270 -7.23 -23.93 -15.45
CA GLU A 270 -7.74 -24.76 -14.35
C GLU A 270 -7.13 -24.39 -13.01
N SER A 271 -5.82 -24.12 -12.97
CA SER A 271 -5.16 -23.64 -11.75
C SER A 271 -5.72 -22.29 -11.31
N ARG A 272 -5.98 -21.38 -12.24
CA ARG A 272 -6.63 -20.09 -11.97
C ARG A 272 -8.02 -20.28 -11.35
N LYS A 273 -8.85 -21.14 -11.95
CA LYS A 273 -10.20 -21.49 -11.44
C LYS A 273 -10.17 -22.03 -10.00
N ARG A 274 -9.09 -22.68 -9.58
CA ARG A 274 -8.91 -23.16 -8.19
C ARG A 274 -8.50 -22.03 -7.23
N CYS A 275 -7.67 -21.10 -7.66
CA CYS A 275 -7.17 -19.99 -6.83
C CYS A 275 -8.21 -18.87 -6.63
N THR A 276 -9.04 -18.56 -7.64
CA THR A 276 -10.07 -17.52 -7.57
C THR A 276 -11.02 -17.65 -6.36
N PRO A 277 -11.69 -18.79 -6.12
CA PRO A 277 -12.63 -18.91 -4.99
C PRO A 277 -11.93 -18.85 -3.63
N LEU A 278 -10.64 -19.25 -3.55
CA LEU A 278 -9.86 -19.11 -2.32
C LEU A 278 -9.58 -17.64 -2.00
N LEU A 279 -9.26 -16.82 -3.02
CA LEU A 279 -9.06 -15.38 -2.85
C LEU A 279 -10.36 -14.70 -2.41
N GLU A 280 -11.48 -14.97 -3.10
CA GLU A 280 -12.80 -14.44 -2.76
C GLU A 280 -13.18 -14.77 -1.30
N ARG A 281 -12.89 -16.01 -0.87
CA ARG A 281 -13.14 -16.42 0.51
C ARG A 281 -12.28 -15.67 1.52
N VAL A 282 -11.01 -15.40 1.22
CA VAL A 282 -10.13 -14.63 2.11
C VAL A 282 -10.61 -13.18 2.22
N GLU A 283 -10.96 -12.55 1.10
CA GLU A 283 -11.51 -11.18 1.07
C GLU A 283 -12.81 -11.07 1.86
N GLU A 284 -13.71 -12.06 1.72
CA GLU A 284 -14.94 -12.15 2.50
C GLU A 284 -14.66 -12.22 4.01
N VAL A 285 -13.73 -13.09 4.43
CA VAL A 285 -13.35 -13.23 5.84
C VAL A 285 -12.77 -11.92 6.39
N ILE A 286 -11.92 -11.22 5.63
CA ILE A 286 -11.38 -9.92 6.05
C ILE A 286 -12.50 -8.88 6.20
N SER A 287 -13.46 -8.85 5.28
CA SER A 287 -14.65 -7.97 5.36
C SER A 287 -15.50 -8.27 6.61
N LEU A 288 -15.77 -9.55 6.88
CA LEU A 288 -16.50 -9.99 8.07
C LEU A 288 -15.77 -9.65 9.38
N MET A 289 -14.44 -9.70 9.39
CA MET A 289 -13.65 -9.26 10.55
C MET A 289 -13.81 -7.75 10.80
N GLY A 290 -13.83 -6.95 9.73
CA GLY A 290 -14.06 -5.51 9.80
C GLY A 290 -15.45 -5.16 10.34
N SER A 291 -16.50 -5.89 9.94
CA SER A 291 -17.86 -5.70 10.47
C SER A 291 -17.98 -6.16 11.93
N ALA A 292 -17.36 -7.29 12.27
CA ALA A 292 -17.33 -7.81 13.65
C ALA A 292 -16.62 -6.85 14.63
N GLU A 293 -15.57 -6.14 14.19
CA GLU A 293 -14.90 -5.11 15.01
C GLU A 293 -15.86 -3.97 15.38
N ILE A 294 -16.71 -3.52 14.45
CA ILE A 294 -17.72 -2.48 14.71
C ILE A 294 -18.76 -3.00 15.71
N THR A 295 -19.32 -4.19 15.47
CA THR A 295 -20.33 -4.79 16.35
C THR A 295 -19.81 -4.94 17.77
N LYS A 296 -18.53 -5.31 17.94
CA LYS A 296 -17.88 -5.35 19.25
C LYS A 296 -17.85 -3.96 19.92
N LYS A 297 -17.46 -2.91 19.19
CA LYS A 297 -17.42 -1.53 19.72
C LYS A 297 -18.80 -1.02 20.12
N VAL A 298 -19.82 -1.32 19.32
CA VAL A 298 -21.22 -0.99 19.64
C VAL A 298 -21.65 -1.70 20.93
N ASN A 299 -21.37 -2.99 21.06
CA ASN A 299 -21.68 -3.75 22.27
C ASN A 299 -20.96 -3.24 23.52
N GLU A 300 -19.71 -2.80 23.39
CA GLU A 300 -18.97 -2.17 24.49
C GLU A 300 -19.59 -0.82 24.91
N ALA A 301 -19.99 0.01 23.94
CA ALA A 301 -20.69 1.27 24.21
C ALA A 301 -22.05 1.05 24.90
N ILE A 302 -22.81 0.04 24.48
CA ILE A 302 -24.07 -0.35 25.13
C ILE A 302 -23.81 -0.79 26.57
N LYS A 303 -22.80 -1.62 26.83
CA LYS A 303 -22.44 -2.06 28.19
C LYS A 303 -22.08 -0.88 29.10
N ILE A 304 -21.30 0.07 28.59
CA ILE A 304 -20.94 1.30 29.33
C ILE A 304 -22.20 2.11 29.63
N SER A 305 -23.10 2.25 28.65
CA SER A 305 -24.36 2.97 28.81
C SER A 305 -25.24 2.31 29.87
N ILE A 306 -25.38 0.99 29.85
CA ILE A 306 -26.12 0.21 30.86
C ILE A 306 -25.50 0.42 32.25
N GLN A 307 -24.17 0.38 32.36
CA GLN A 307 -23.47 0.57 33.63
C GLN A 307 -23.70 1.99 34.18
N ALA A 308 -23.59 3.01 33.33
CA ALA A 308 -23.86 4.40 33.71
C ALA A 308 -25.34 4.58 34.14
N MET A 309 -26.28 3.96 33.44
CA MET A 309 -27.71 4.00 33.81
C MET A 309 -27.98 3.34 35.17
N LYS A 310 -27.29 2.23 35.49
CA LYS A 310 -27.35 1.58 36.80
C LYS A 310 -26.80 2.47 37.92
N GLU A 311 -25.74 3.22 37.64
CA GLU A 311 -25.12 4.17 38.58
C GLU A 311 -25.96 5.44 38.80
N HIS A 312 -26.86 5.78 37.87
CA HIS A 312 -27.71 6.98 37.91
C HIS A 312 -29.19 6.73 38.28
N HIS A 313 -29.57 5.54 38.75
CA HIS A 313 -30.92 5.20 39.25
C HIS A 313 -32.10 5.58 38.31
N VAL A 314 -31.97 5.35 37.00
CA VAL A 314 -33.11 5.42 36.06
C VAL A 314 -33.80 4.05 36.01
N SER A 315 -35.14 4.02 36.04
CA SER A 315 -35.96 2.83 36.34
C SER A 315 -35.65 1.62 35.44
N ILE A 316 -35.47 0.48 36.09
CA ILE A 316 -34.96 -0.80 35.57
C ILE A 316 -35.93 -1.43 34.54
N GLU A 317 -37.19 -1.01 34.56
CA GLU A 317 -38.27 -1.57 33.76
C GLU A 317 -38.22 -1.15 32.28
N GLU A 318 -37.85 0.11 31.98
CA GLU A 318 -37.68 0.58 30.60
C GLU A 318 -36.39 0.00 29.98
N VAL A 319 -35.35 -0.25 30.77
CA VAL A 319 -34.08 -0.86 30.31
C VAL A 319 -34.27 -2.29 29.82
N ASN A 320 -35.16 -3.05 30.48
CA ASN A 320 -35.40 -4.45 30.15
C ASN A 320 -36.20 -4.62 28.84
N GLU A 321 -37.04 -3.64 28.48
CA GLU A 321 -37.76 -3.63 27.20
C GLU A 321 -36.82 -3.35 26.02
N HIS A 322 -35.94 -2.36 26.15
CA HIS A 322 -34.93 -2.06 25.12
C HIS A 322 -33.87 -3.16 24.98
N LEU A 323 -33.52 -3.86 26.07
CA LEU A 323 -32.60 -5.01 25.99
C LEU A 323 -33.19 -6.15 25.17
N LYS A 324 -34.50 -6.38 25.30
CA LYS A 324 -35.23 -7.38 24.54
C LYS A 324 -35.32 -7.00 23.06
N GLU A 325 -35.56 -5.73 22.76
CA GLU A 325 -35.55 -5.22 21.39
C GLU A 325 -34.18 -5.37 20.72
N VAL A 326 -33.08 -5.13 21.46
CA VAL A 326 -31.72 -5.35 20.95
C VAL A 326 -31.41 -6.82 20.73
N ASP A 327 -31.79 -7.72 21.65
CA ASP A 327 -31.60 -9.16 21.46
C ASP A 327 -32.40 -9.68 20.24
N ASP A 328 -33.63 -9.19 20.05
CA ASP A 328 -34.46 -9.51 18.88
C ASP A 328 -33.82 -8.99 17.57
N LEU A 329 -33.22 -7.79 17.59
CA LEU A 329 -32.45 -7.25 16.45
C LEU A 329 -31.17 -8.04 16.15
N VAL A 330 -30.48 -8.56 17.18
CA VAL A 330 -29.29 -9.40 17.00
C VAL A 330 -29.66 -10.77 16.42
N VAL A 331 -30.80 -11.35 16.80
CA VAL A 331 -31.29 -12.62 16.23
C VAL A 331 -31.67 -12.43 14.76
N THR A 332 -32.41 -11.38 14.43
CA THR A 332 -32.79 -11.09 13.03
C THR A 332 -31.58 -10.81 12.14
N GLN A 333 -30.55 -10.12 12.64
CA GLN A 333 -29.30 -9.92 11.89
C GLN A 333 -28.59 -11.27 11.59
N ARG A 334 -28.55 -12.20 12.55
CA ARG A 334 -27.97 -13.54 12.34
C ARG A 334 -28.76 -14.37 11.34
N GLU A 335 -30.08 -14.24 11.30
CA GLU A 335 -30.93 -14.93 10.32
C GLU A 335 -30.72 -14.37 8.90
N ILE A 336 -30.52 -13.06 8.76
CA ILE A 336 -30.16 -12.42 7.49
C ILE A 336 -28.80 -12.93 7.00
N ASP A 337 -27.80 -12.99 7.89
CA ASP A 337 -26.46 -13.48 7.56
C ASP A 337 -26.48 -14.97 7.14
N ALA A 338 -27.30 -15.80 7.80
CA ALA A 338 -27.47 -17.21 7.44
C ALA A 338 -28.18 -17.40 6.09
N ALA A 339 -29.17 -16.57 5.78
CA ALA A 339 -29.86 -16.59 4.49
C ALA A 339 -28.91 -16.23 3.34
N LEU A 340 -28.09 -15.19 3.51
CA LEU A 340 -27.08 -14.77 2.53
C LEU A 340 -26.02 -15.85 2.29
N GLY A 341 -25.59 -16.57 3.33
CA GLY A 341 -24.65 -17.69 3.19
C GLY A 341 -25.24 -18.91 2.45
N SER A 342 -26.55 -19.15 2.56
CA SER A 342 -27.23 -20.29 1.92
C SER A 342 -27.46 -20.11 0.41
N VAL A 343 -27.60 -18.87 -0.06
CA VAL A 343 -27.80 -18.53 -1.48
C VAL A 343 -26.54 -18.82 -2.32
N ILE A 344 -25.36 -18.76 -1.72
CA ILE A 344 -24.08 -18.92 -2.42
C ILE A 344 -23.79 -20.41 -2.72
N LEU A 345 -24.29 -21.34 -1.90
CA LEU A 345 -24.04 -22.78 -2.06
C LEU A 345 -24.96 -23.49 -3.07
N GLN A 346 -25.96 -22.80 -3.63
CA GLN A 346 -26.90 -23.39 -4.60
C GLN A 346 -26.53 -23.12 -6.08
N SER A 347 -25.40 -22.48 -6.36
CA SER A 347 -25.02 -22.08 -7.74
C SER A 347 -23.85 -22.84 -8.37
N VAL A 348 -23.31 -23.87 -7.70
CA VAL A 348 -22.18 -24.64 -8.23
C VAL A 348 -22.56 -26.11 -8.28
N ASP A 349 -23.44 -26.46 -9.22
CA ASP A 349 -23.50 -27.83 -9.70
C ASP A 349 -23.79 -27.84 -11.19
N SER A 350 -23.11 -28.75 -11.89
CA SER A 350 -23.08 -28.94 -13.35
C SER A 350 -22.14 -27.98 -14.10
N GLU A 351 -20.92 -28.44 -14.43
CA GLU A 351 -20.49 -28.52 -15.84
C GLU A 351 -19.50 -29.68 -15.96
N SER A 352 -19.86 -30.61 -16.85
CA SER A 352 -19.19 -31.86 -17.18
C SER A 352 -17.81 -31.66 -17.80
N GLU A 353 -16.93 -32.65 -17.63
CA GLU A 353 -15.69 -32.82 -18.38
C GLU A 353 -15.96 -32.88 -19.89
N GLU A 354 -15.88 -31.72 -20.53
CA GLU A 354 -15.99 -31.59 -21.98
C GLU A 354 -14.65 -31.96 -22.66
N ASN A 355 -14.79 -32.72 -23.74
CA ASN A 355 -13.71 -33.34 -24.50
C ASN A 355 -12.77 -32.27 -25.08
N ILE A 356 -11.45 -32.43 -24.88
CA ILE A 356 -10.41 -31.47 -25.29
C ILE A 356 -10.47 -31.17 -26.81
N GLU A 357 -10.97 -32.12 -27.60
CA GLU A 357 -11.13 -32.01 -29.05
C GLU A 357 -12.23 -31.02 -29.46
N GLU A 358 -13.33 -30.92 -28.70
CA GLU A 358 -14.47 -30.04 -29.00
C GLU A 358 -14.14 -28.57 -28.71
N GLU A 359 -13.42 -28.31 -27.63
CA GLU A 359 -12.90 -26.97 -27.29
C GLU A 359 -11.76 -26.53 -28.24
N PHE A 360 -11.02 -27.48 -28.84
CA PHE A 360 -10.04 -27.16 -29.89
C PHE A 360 -10.74 -26.64 -31.16
N MET A 361 -11.82 -27.28 -31.59
CA MET A 361 -12.63 -26.83 -32.73
C MET A 361 -13.22 -25.42 -32.49
N LYS A 362 -13.64 -25.13 -31.25
CA LYS A 362 -14.14 -23.82 -30.84
C LYS A 362 -13.05 -22.74 -30.86
N LEU A 363 -11.85 -23.07 -30.38
CA LEU A 363 -10.69 -22.17 -30.43
C LEU A 363 -10.19 -21.93 -31.86
N GLU A 364 -10.23 -22.95 -32.73
CA GLU A 364 -9.93 -22.81 -34.16
C GLU A 364 -10.94 -21.85 -34.84
N ALA A 365 -12.23 -21.96 -34.49
CA ALA A 365 -13.28 -21.04 -34.96
C ALA A 365 -13.10 -19.59 -34.46
N GLU A 366 -12.80 -19.39 -33.16
CA GLU A 366 -12.53 -18.05 -32.58
C GLU A 366 -11.28 -17.37 -33.20
N LEU A 367 -10.29 -18.16 -33.61
CA LEU A 367 -9.06 -17.65 -34.22
C LEU A 367 -9.22 -17.33 -35.70
N GLN A 368 -10.04 -18.11 -36.42
CA GLN A 368 -10.38 -17.84 -37.81
C GLN A 368 -11.17 -16.52 -37.93
N ASP A 369 -12.08 -16.24 -37.00
CA ASP A 369 -12.90 -15.02 -36.96
C ASP A 369 -12.10 -13.75 -36.59
N LYS A 370 -11.00 -13.90 -35.83
CA LYS A 370 -10.05 -12.79 -35.59
C LYS A 370 -9.06 -12.59 -36.74
N SER A 371 -8.82 -13.60 -37.57
CA SER A 371 -7.94 -13.51 -38.73
C SER A 371 -8.60 -12.77 -39.92
N SER A 372 -9.92 -12.88 -40.06
CA SER A 372 -10.70 -12.10 -41.03
C SER A 372 -10.77 -10.61 -40.67
N HIS A 373 -10.65 -10.25 -39.38
CA HIS A 373 -10.68 -8.86 -38.95
C HIS A 373 -9.34 -8.11 -39.00
N ILE A 374 -8.21 -8.82 -39.20
CA ILE A 374 -6.88 -8.22 -39.34
C ILE A 374 -6.46 -8.07 -40.82
N GLN A 375 -7.16 -8.72 -41.74
CA GLN A 375 -6.81 -8.70 -43.17
C GLN A 375 -7.18 -7.40 -43.93
N GLU A 376 -7.73 -6.39 -43.25
CA GLU A 376 -7.93 -5.05 -43.82
C GLU A 376 -6.89 -4.00 -43.43
N ASN A 377 -5.92 -4.28 -42.53
CA ASN A 377 -4.89 -3.30 -42.19
C ASN A 377 -3.46 -3.85 -42.28
N SER A 378 -2.87 -3.59 -43.46
CA SER A 378 -1.47 -3.25 -43.73
C SER A 378 -0.37 -4.30 -43.52
N VAL A 379 0.23 -4.62 -44.66
CA VAL A 379 1.58 -5.15 -44.92
C VAL A 379 2.67 -4.36 -44.17
N SER A 380 3.60 -5.05 -43.49
CA SER A 380 5.05 -4.90 -43.69
C SER A 380 5.86 -5.93 -42.90
N HIS A 381 6.91 -6.44 -43.56
CA HIS A 381 7.86 -7.44 -43.11
C HIS A 381 8.76 -6.96 -41.96
N GLY A 382 9.19 -7.92 -41.14
CA GLY A 382 10.39 -7.82 -40.29
C GLY A 382 10.65 -9.15 -39.61
N ASN A 383 11.52 -9.97 -40.22
CA ASN A 383 12.12 -11.15 -39.58
C ASN A 383 13.00 -10.68 -38.42
N ASP A 384 12.86 -11.28 -37.24
CA ASP A 384 13.96 -11.43 -36.30
C ASP A 384 13.78 -12.74 -35.54
N GLU A 385 14.77 -13.60 -35.76
CA GLU A 385 14.98 -14.94 -35.21
C GLU A 385 16.00 -14.81 -34.07
N LEU A 386 15.71 -15.34 -32.87
CA LEU A 386 16.65 -15.59 -31.76
C LEU A 386 15.94 -16.40 -30.65
N PRO A 387 16.68 -17.14 -29.79
CA PRO A 387 16.62 -18.59 -29.74
C PRO A 387 16.00 -19.15 -28.45
N ASP A 388 15.72 -20.45 -28.49
CA ASP A 388 15.36 -21.30 -27.35
C ASP A 388 16.33 -21.12 -26.17
N GLU A 389 15.80 -20.70 -25.02
CA GLU A 389 16.38 -21.06 -23.73
C GLU A 389 15.40 -21.98 -23.00
N ASP A 390 15.83 -23.23 -22.84
CA ASP A 390 15.28 -24.22 -21.93
C ASP A 390 15.14 -23.63 -20.52
N VAL A 391 13.91 -23.62 -19.99
CA VAL A 391 13.70 -23.52 -18.55
C VAL A 391 12.57 -24.43 -18.14
N ASP A 392 12.94 -25.64 -17.72
CA ASP A 392 12.26 -26.40 -16.69
C ASP A 392 13.34 -26.97 -15.75
N PRO A 393 13.08 -27.21 -14.44
CA PRO A 393 11.78 -27.18 -13.77
C PRO A 393 11.77 -26.47 -12.40
N LEU A 394 10.83 -25.54 -12.17
CA LEU A 394 10.42 -25.13 -10.82
C LEU A 394 9.32 -26.05 -10.22
N SER A 395 8.98 -27.16 -10.89
CA SER A 395 7.98 -28.13 -10.42
C SER A 395 8.37 -28.82 -9.09
N ASN A 396 9.61 -28.66 -8.62
CA ASN A 396 10.10 -29.27 -7.38
C ASN A 396 9.73 -28.50 -6.10
N ASN A 397 9.12 -27.31 -6.18
CA ASN A 397 8.68 -26.59 -4.98
C ASN A 397 7.22 -26.87 -4.58
N LEU A 398 6.51 -27.73 -5.32
CA LEU A 398 5.10 -28.06 -5.10
C LEU A 398 4.84 -29.12 -4.01
N SER A 399 5.86 -29.68 -3.37
CA SER A 399 5.70 -30.80 -2.42
C SER A 399 5.72 -30.44 -0.92
N ASN A 400 5.91 -29.17 -0.54
CA ASN A 400 6.20 -28.83 0.87
C ASN A 400 5.10 -28.07 1.64
N ILE A 401 3.90 -27.90 1.11
CA ILE A 401 2.77 -27.37 1.90
C ILE A 401 1.91 -28.53 2.37
N LYS A 402 2.39 -29.21 3.42
CA LYS A 402 1.58 -30.13 4.20
C LYS A 402 0.78 -29.29 5.20
N LEU A 403 -0.50 -29.05 4.90
CA LEU A 403 -1.46 -28.51 5.87
C LEU A 403 -1.64 -29.58 6.95
N GLU A 404 -1.01 -29.39 8.11
CA GLU A 404 -1.45 -30.06 9.33
C GLU A 404 -2.78 -29.44 9.75
N ALA A 405 -3.81 -30.28 9.78
CA ALA A 405 -5.10 -29.95 10.35
C ALA A 405 -4.95 -29.61 11.84
N VAL A 406 -5.51 -28.49 12.26
CA VAL A 406 -5.87 -28.20 13.65
C VAL A 406 -7.38 -28.06 13.71
#